data_AF-X5DN55-F1
#
_entry.id   AF-X5DN55-F1
#
_cell.length_a   1.000
_cell.length_b   1.000
_cell.length_c   1.000
_cell.angle_alpha   90.00
_cell.angle_beta   90.00
_cell.angle_gamma   90.00
#
_symmetry.space_group_name_H-M   'P 1'
#
loop_
_entity.id
_entity.type
_entity.pdbx_description
1 polymer ?
#
loop_
_entity_poly.entity_id
_entity_poly.type
_entity_poly.pdbx_seq_one_letter_code
_entity_poly.pdbx_strand_id
1 'polypeptide(L)' 'MSKKTIDIQEISNQFEKDILKLLEEKEEYVYGDIIKDLKLSARKGQVLISSLISKGLVKRVDQTSYLKLNVEIN' A
#
# COMPACT_ATOMS: atom_id res chain seq x y z
N MET A 1 8.19 11.00 16.30
CA MET A 1 6.85 10.36 16.29
C MET A 1 7.05 8.91 15.90
N SER A 2 6.68 7.94 16.74
CA SER A 2 6.77 6.52 16.37
C SER A 2 5.85 6.23 15.20
N LYS A 3 6.37 5.60 14.14
CA LYS A 3 5.52 4.96 13.14
C LYS A 3 4.77 3.83 13.85
N LYS A 4 3.50 3.65 13.50
CA LYS A 4 2.71 2.52 14.00
C LYS A 4 3.30 1.24 13.39
N THR A 5 3.61 0.25 14.21
CA THR A 5 3.99 -1.09 13.76
C THR A 5 2.73 -1.93 13.56
N ILE A 6 2.67 -2.71 12.48
CA ILE A 6 1.61 -3.67 12.23
C ILE A 6 2.21 -5.06 11.98
N ASP A 7 1.47 -6.11 12.36
CA ASP A 7 1.75 -7.47 11.91
C ASP A 7 1.05 -7.70 10.58
N ILE A 8 1.81 -8.00 9.52
CA ILE A 8 1.23 -8.23 8.18
C ILE A 8 0.31 -9.45 8.14
N GLN A 9 0.43 -10.38 9.09
CA GLN A 9 -0.42 -11.55 9.17
C GLN A 9 -1.86 -11.21 9.54
N GLU A 10 -2.09 -10.12 10.28
CA GLU A 10 -3.42 -9.65 10.66
C GLU A 10 -4.23 -9.05 9.51
N ILE A 11 -3.57 -8.72 8.39
CA ILE A 11 -4.26 -8.27 7.17
C ILE A 11 -4.98 -9.48 6.55
N SER A 12 -6.31 -9.46 6.43
CA SER A 12 -7.04 -10.61 5.87
C SER A 12 -6.97 -10.70 4.34
N ASN A 13 -6.79 -9.57 3.65
CA ASN A 13 -6.80 -9.52 2.20
C ASN A 13 -5.40 -9.71 1.62
N GLN A 14 -5.18 -10.80 0.88
CA GLN A 14 -3.89 -11.12 0.28
C GLN A 14 -3.38 -10.02 -0.67
N PHE A 15 -4.26 -9.40 -1.48
CA PHE A 15 -3.83 -8.32 -2.37
C PHE A 15 -3.42 -7.06 -1.61
N GLU A 16 -4.04 -6.78 -0.46
CA GLU A 16 -3.56 -5.70 0.42
C GLU A 16 -2.17 -6.03 0.97
N LYS A 17 -1.90 -7.27 1.39
CA LYS A 17 -0.56 -7.71 1.81
C LYS A 17 0.46 -7.51 0.69
N ASP A 18 0.12 -7.91 -0.52
CA ASP A 18 1.04 -7.83 -1.67
C ASP A 18 1.39 -6.37 -1.99
N ILE A 19 0.43 -5.45 -1.90
CA ILE A 19 0.68 -4.00 -2.05
C ILE A 19 1.61 -3.49 -0.94
N LEU A 20 1.38 -3.89 0.32
CA LEU A 20 2.19 -3.46 1.46
C LEU A 20 3.65 -3.93 1.31
N LYS A 21 3.86 -5.19 0.94
CA LYS A 21 5.21 -5.74 0.68
C LYS A 21 5.91 -5.03 -0.48
N LEU A 22 5.18 -4.77 -1.57
CA LEU A 22 5.75 -4.04 -2.71
C LEU A 22 6.23 -2.64 -2.30
N LEU A 23 5.46 -1.94 -1.45
CA LEU A 23 5.86 -0.63 -0.93
C LEU A 23 6.98 -0.70 0.11
N GLU A 24 7.08 -1.80 0.86
CA GLU A 24 8.22 -2.06 1.75
C GLU A 24 9.52 -2.19 0.97
N GLU A 25 9.50 -2.92 -0.14
CA GLU A 25 10.68 -3.14 -0.99
C GLU A 25 11.10 -1.89 -1.79
N LYS A 26 10.15 -1.04 -2.18
CA LYS A 26 10.38 0.09 -3.09
C LYS A 26 10.47 1.46 -2.41
N GLU A 27 10.21 1.53 -1.11
CA GLU A 27 10.03 2.76 -0.30
C GLU A 27 8.89 3.69 -0.79
N GLU A 28 8.99 4.19 -2.03
CA GLU A 28 7.97 4.98 -2.71
C GLU A 28 7.68 4.38 -4.09
N TYR A 29 6.40 4.19 -4.43
CA TYR A 29 6.02 3.55 -5.69
C TYR A 29 4.79 4.17 -6.34
N VAL A 30 4.79 4.19 -7.67
CA VAL A 30 3.75 4.87 -8.46
C VAL A 30 2.45 4.07 -8.40
N TYR A 31 1.34 4.75 -8.09
CA TYR A 31 0.00 4.18 -8.02
C TYR A 31 -0.36 3.29 -9.22
N GLY A 32 -0.09 3.78 -10.44
CA GLY A 32 -0.39 3.04 -11.67
C GLY A 32 0.47 1.78 -11.83
N ASP A 33 1.74 1.85 -11.44
CA ASP A 33 2.67 0.73 -11.56
C ASP A 33 2.37 -0.37 -10.54
N ILE A 34 1.91 -0.02 -9.33
CA ILE A 34 1.39 -1.00 -8.34
C ILE A 34 0.26 -1.83 -8.96
N ILE A 35 -0.69 -1.18 -9.63
CA ILE A 35 -1.84 -1.86 -10.25
C ILE A 35 -1.36 -2.79 -11.37
N LYS A 36 -0.41 -2.30 -12.19
CA LYS A 36 0.14 -3.05 -13.32
C LYS A 36 0.94 -4.28 -12.87
N ASP A 37 1.85 -4.11 -11.93
CA ASP A 37 2.78 -5.16 -11.49
C ASP A 37 2.06 -6.28 -10.76
N LEU A 38 1.05 -5.94 -9.95
CA LEU A 38 0.19 -6.91 -9.28
C LEU A 38 -0.91 -7.48 -10.19
N LYS A 39 -0.91 -7.11 -11.48
CA LYS A 39 -1.88 -7.55 -12.50
C LYS A 39 -3.33 -7.34 -12.04
N LEU A 40 -3.58 -6.24 -11.34
CA LEU A 40 -4.90 -5.86 -10.85
C LEU A 40 -5.67 -5.14 -11.95
N SER A 41 -6.98 -5.32 -11.99
CA SER A 41 -7.83 -4.40 -12.76
C SER A 41 -7.78 -3.02 -12.11
N ALA A 42 -7.91 -1.96 -12.91
CA ALA A 42 -7.87 -0.58 -12.42
C ALA A 42 -8.87 -0.34 -11.26
N ARG A 43 -10.11 -0.85 -11.41
CA ARG A 43 -11.15 -0.75 -10.38
C ARG A 43 -10.75 -1.47 -9.09
N LYS A 44 -10.23 -2.70 -9.20
CA LYS A 44 -9.85 -3.49 -8.02
C LYS A 44 -8.64 -2.86 -7.31
N GLY A 45 -7.64 -2.43 -8.06
CA GLY A 45 -6.48 -1.70 -7.54
C GLY A 45 -6.89 -0.43 -6.78
N GLN A 46 -7.81 0.36 -7.35
CA GLN A 46 -8.34 1.55 -6.70
C GLN A 46 -9.00 1.25 -5.36
N VAL A 47 -9.85 0.21 -5.29
CA VAL A 47 -10.53 -0.18 -4.05
C VAL A 47 -9.52 -0.60 -2.97
N LEU A 48 -8.54 -1.44 -3.33
CA LEU A 48 -7.53 -1.93 -2.40
C LEU A 48 -6.64 -0.81 -1.87
N ILE A 49 -6.14 0.05 -2.76
CA ILE A 49 -5.28 1.18 -2.37
C ILE A 49 -6.06 2.17 -1.51
N SER A 50 -7.32 2.46 -1.86
CA SER A 50 -8.16 3.37 -1.06
C SER A 50 -8.43 2.82 0.34
N SER A 51 -8.62 1.50 0.46
CA SER A 51 -8.76 0.79 1.74
C SER A 51 -7.49 0.91 2.59
N LEU A 52 -6.31 0.71 1.99
CA LEU A 52 -5.03 0.86 2.71
C LEU A 52 -4.77 2.30 3.18
N ILE A 53 -5.18 3.29 2.38
CA ILE A 53 -5.10 4.71 2.75
C ILE A 53 -6.07 5.03 3.90
N SER A 54 -7.31 4.56 3.83
CA SER A 54 -8.30 4.82 4.90
C SER A 54 -7.92 4.14 6.22
N LYS A 55 -7.26 2.98 6.17
CA LYS A 55 -6.66 2.31 7.33
C LYS A 55 -5.40 2.99 7.88
N GLY A 56 -4.88 4.00 7.17
CA GLY A 56 -3.68 4.74 7.54
C GLY A 56 -2.37 3.96 7.35
N LEU A 57 -2.40 2.84 6.61
CA LEU A 57 -1.24 1.97 6.38
C LEU A 57 -0.36 2.49 5.23
N VAL A 58 -0.98 3.11 4.24
CA VAL A 58 -0.32 3.73 3.08
C VAL A 58 -0.72 5.20 3.01
N LYS A 59 0.17 6.04 2.51
CA LYS A 59 -0.14 7.45 2.23
C LYS A 59 0.39 7.87 0.87
N ARG A 60 -0.22 8.93 0.31
CA ARG A 60 0.31 9.61 -0.87
C ARG A 60 1.54 10.42 -0.47
N VAL A 61 2.52 10.45 -1.36
CA VAL A 61 3.68 11.34 -1.26
C VAL A 61 3.27 12.65 -1.93
N ASP A 62 3.01 13.67 -1.11
CA ASP A 62 2.55 14.98 -1.54
C ASP A 62 1.32 14.92 -2.49
N GLN A 63 1.24 15.82 -3.47
CA GLN A 63 0.19 15.86 -4.50
C GLN A 63 0.51 14.98 -5.72
N THR A 64 1.35 13.95 -5.55
CA THR A 64 1.80 13.10 -6.65
C THR A 64 1.04 11.76 -6.71
N SER A 65 1.32 10.98 -7.75
CA SER A 65 0.85 9.60 -7.90
C SER A 65 1.66 8.59 -7.07
N TYR A 66 2.70 9.01 -6.34
CA TYR A 66 3.51 8.12 -5.53
C TYR A 66 2.83 7.79 -4.21
N LEU A 67 2.98 6.54 -3.79
CA LEU A 67 2.53 6.00 -2.52
C LEU A 67 3.71 5.50 -1.71
N LYS A 68 3.60 5.54 -0.39
CA LYS A 68 4.55 4.91 0.53
C LYS A 68 3.88 4.33 1.76
N LEU A 69 4.58 3.43 2.43
CA LEU A 69 4.18 2.95 3.74
C LEU A 69 4.15 4.10 4.76
N ASN A 70 3.11 4.08 5.59
CA ASN A 70 2.95 4.97 6.73
C ASN A 70 3.09 4.23 8.08
N VAL A 71 3.47 2.96 8.01
CA VAL A 71 3.65 2.03 9.13
C VAL A 71 4.98 1.31 8.98
N GLU A 72 5.40 0.65 10.05
CA GLU A 72 6.45 -0.38 10.02
C GLU A 72 5.79 -1.75 9.99
N ILE A 73 6.34 -2.67 9.20
CA ILE A 73 5.82 -4.02 9.07
C ILE A 73 6.70 -4.95 9.91
N ASN A 74 6.05 -5.79 10.73
CA ASN A 74 6.65 -6.88 11.48
C ASN A 74 6.16 -8.23 10.94
#